data_AF-A0A1G1DS78-F1
#
_entry.id   AF-A0A1G1DS78-F1
#
_cell.length_a   1.000
_cell.length_b   1.000
_cell.length_c   1.000
_cell.angle_alpha   90.00
_cell.angle_beta   90.00
_cell.angle_gamma   90.00
#
_symmetry.space_group_name_H-M   'P 1'
#
loop_
_entity.id
_entity.type
_entity.pdbx_description
1 polymer ?
#
loop_
_entity_poly.entity_id
_entity_poly.type
_entity_poly.pdbx_seq_one_letter_code
_entity_poly.pdbx_strand_id
1 'polypeptide(L)'
;MKNMMKNIVIIIFIMLLFIGCGGGINLIKTDLLKPEKVRLIKVKVTTKEEIINIFGEPLNIIDVDEKEQYFYKDENLKSLWIEFDKDGKVYDYIYSKK
;
A
#
# COMPACT_ATOMS: atom_id res chain seq x y z
N MET A 1 -33.04 -40.28 5.37
CA MET A 1 -32.86 -38.99 6.06
C MET A 1 -31.41 -38.69 6.50
N LYS A 2 -30.68 -39.61 7.14
CA LYS A 2 -29.28 -39.38 7.60
C LYS A 2 -28.30 -38.94 6.48
N ASN A 3 -28.38 -39.54 5.29
CA ASN A 3 -27.47 -39.19 4.18
C ASN A 3 -27.80 -37.83 3.52
N MET A 4 -29.07 -37.41 3.54
CA MET A 4 -29.48 -36.07 3.04
C MET A 4 -29.00 -34.96 3.97
N MET A 5 -29.13 -35.11 5.29
CA MET A 5 -28.58 -34.15 6.26
C MET A 5 -27.05 -34.06 6.17
N LYS A 6 -26.37 -35.19 5.96
CA LYS A 6 -24.90 -35.21 5.80
C LYS A 6 -24.44 -34.44 4.56
N ASN A 7 -25.16 -34.58 3.44
CA ASN A 7 -24.86 -33.84 2.20
C ASN A 7 -25.19 -32.34 2.31
N ILE A 8 -26.26 -31.98 3.02
CA ILE A 8 -26.63 -30.57 3.27
C ILE A 8 -25.61 -29.89 4.19
N VAL A 9 -25.11 -30.58 5.23
CA VAL A 9 -24.06 -30.07 6.12
C VAL A 9 -22.74 -29.85 5.37
N ILE A 10 -22.39 -30.71 4.42
CA ILE A 10 -21.19 -30.55 3.58
C ILE A 10 -21.32 -29.34 2.65
N ILE A 11 -22.49 -29.10 2.06
CA ILE A 11 -22.74 -27.95 1.17
C ILE A 11 -22.64 -26.62 1.93
N ILE A 12 -23.15 -26.56 3.17
CA ILE A 12 -23.04 -25.37 4.03
C ILE A 12 -21.58 -25.08 4.41
N PHE A 13 -20.76 -26.11 4.61
CA PHE A 13 -19.34 -25.98 4.92
C PHE A 13 -18.52 -25.43 3.75
N ILE A 14 -18.92 -25.73 2.50
CA ILE A 14 -18.26 -25.24 1.28
C ILE A 14 -18.63 -23.77 1.00
N MET A 15 -19.86 -23.34 1.31
CA MET A 15 -20.27 -21.93 1.16
C MET A 15 -19.57 -20.98 2.14
N LEU A 16 -19.14 -21.45 3.30
CA LEU A 16 -18.44 -20.64 4.31
C LEU A 16 -16.98 -20.32 3.95
N LEU A 17 -16.42 -20.94 2.90
CA LEU A 17 -15.05 -20.68 2.44
C LEU A 17 -14.93 -19.45 1.52
N PHE A 18 -16.05 -18.82 1.12
CA PHE A 18 -16.05 -17.60 0.31
C PHE A 18 -16.19 -16.32 1.13
N ILE A 19 -16.17 -16.38 2.47
CA ILE A 19 -15.89 -15.21 3.31
C ILE A 19 -14.37 -14.98 3.29
N GLY A 20 -13.78 -14.92 2.10
CA GLY A 20 -12.46 -14.37 1.90
C GLY A 20 -12.57 -12.88 2.15
N CYS A 21 -11.87 -12.39 3.17
CA CYS A 21 -11.67 -10.96 3.37
C CYS A 21 -11.16 -10.38 2.04
N GLY A 22 -12.02 -9.66 1.32
CA GLY A 22 -11.69 -8.93 0.11
C GLY A 22 -10.85 -7.70 0.46
N GLY A 23 -9.69 -7.91 1.09
CA GLY A 23 -8.68 -6.88 1.28
C GLY A 23 -8.06 -6.58 -0.07
N GLY A 24 -8.72 -5.74 -0.85
CA GLY A 24 -8.12 -5.16 -2.05
C GLY A 24 -6.82 -4.46 -1.66
N ILE A 25 -5.76 -4.67 -2.43
CA ILE A 25 -4.53 -3.90 -2.27
C ILE A 25 -4.90 -2.45 -2.60
N ASN A 26 -4.76 -1.53 -1.64
CA ASN A 26 -5.01 -0.10 -1.85
C ASN A 26 -3.86 0.52 -2.67
N LEU A 27 -3.83 0.20 -3.96
CA LEU A 27 -2.91 0.82 -4.91
C LEU A 27 -3.26 2.29 -5.07
N ILE A 28 -2.23 3.13 -5.20
CA ILE A 28 -2.46 4.54 -5.49
C ILE A 28 -2.79 4.74 -6.95
N LYS A 29 -3.51 5.83 -7.25
CA LYS A 29 -3.85 6.18 -8.62
C LYS A 29 -2.56 6.42 -9.41
N THR A 30 -2.48 5.81 -10.60
CA THR A 30 -1.35 5.91 -11.53
C THR A 30 -0.93 7.36 -11.82
N ASP A 31 -1.89 8.29 -11.83
CA ASP A 31 -1.63 9.71 -12.12
C ASP A 31 -0.89 10.46 -11.01
N LEU A 32 -0.93 9.93 -9.79
CA LEU A 32 -0.16 10.45 -8.65
C LEU A 32 1.28 9.92 -8.67
N LEU A 33 1.53 8.70 -9.14
CA LEU A 33 2.87 8.08 -9.17
C LEU A 33 3.66 8.36 -10.46
N LYS A 34 3.55 9.59 -10.97
CA LYS A 34 4.25 10.02 -12.19
C LYS A 34 5.62 10.64 -11.90
N PRO A 35 6.59 10.54 -12.83
CA PRO A 35 7.94 11.10 -12.61
C PRO A 35 7.95 12.60 -12.27
N GLU A 36 7.04 13.40 -12.83
CA GLU A 36 6.90 14.82 -12.54
C GLU A 36 6.48 15.11 -11.09
N LYS A 37 5.69 14.24 -10.48
CA LYS A 37 5.28 14.34 -9.06
C LYS A 37 6.44 13.92 -8.15
N VAL A 38 7.15 12.85 -8.51
CA VAL A 38 8.36 12.40 -7.80
C VAL A 38 9.45 13.48 -7.78
N ARG A 39 9.59 14.26 -8.85
CA ARG A 39 10.54 15.41 -8.90
C ARG A 39 10.23 16.53 -7.91
N LEU A 40 9.03 16.56 -7.31
CA LEU A 40 8.69 17.55 -6.27
C LEU A 40 9.35 17.21 -4.93
N ILE A 41 9.79 15.96 -4.73
CA ILE A 41 10.45 15.51 -3.52
C ILE A 41 11.83 16.14 -3.43
N LYS A 42 12.08 16.86 -2.33
CA LYS A 42 13.37 17.45 -1.99
C LYS A 42 13.87 16.82 -0.69
N VAL A 43 14.97 16.08 -0.81
CA VAL A 43 15.65 15.45 0.34
C VAL A 43 16.00 16.52 1.40
N LYS A 44 15.78 16.18 2.67
CA LYS A 44 15.92 17.02 3.88
C LYS A 44 15.02 18.26 3.94
N VAL A 45 14.06 18.39 3.01
CA VAL A 45 13.14 19.53 2.95
C VAL A 45 11.70 19.05 3.00
N THR A 46 11.33 18.15 2.10
CA THR A 46 9.94 17.69 1.97
C THR A 46 9.50 16.91 3.20
N THR A 47 8.33 17.23 3.74
CA THR A 47 7.78 16.62 4.96
C THR A 47 6.87 15.44 4.66
N LYS A 48 6.57 14.60 5.67
CA LYS A 48 5.54 13.55 5.59
C LYS A 48 4.18 14.08 5.08
N GLU A 49 3.75 15.23 5.61
CA GLU A 49 2.49 15.86 5.22
C GLU A 49 2.49 16.28 3.74
N GLU A 50 3.59 16.87 3.26
CA GLU A 50 3.72 17.23 1.85
C GLU A 50 3.74 15.98 0.94
N ILE A 51 4.38 14.89 1.37
CA ILE A 51 4.33 13.61 0.66
C ILE A 51 2.88 13.11 0.53
N ILE A 52 2.11 13.11 1.61
CA ILE A 52 0.70 12.71 1.59
C ILE A 52 -0.12 13.64 0.68
N ASN A 53 0.15 14.94 0.69
CA ASN A 53 -0.52 15.89 -0.20
C ASN A 53 -0.19 15.68 -1.69
N ILE A 54 1.01 15.18 -2.01
CA ILE A 54 1.42 14.93 -3.40
C ILE A 54 0.88 13.59 -3.91
N PHE A 55 0.97 12.53 -3.11
CA PHE A 55 0.75 11.15 -3.55
C PHE A 55 -0.48 10.47 -2.93
N GLY A 56 -1.09 11.07 -1.91
CA GLY A 56 -2.10 10.45 -1.06
C GLY A 56 -1.48 9.57 0.03
N GLU A 57 -2.36 8.82 0.70
CA GLU A 57 -1.95 7.84 1.71
C GLU A 57 -1.09 6.72 1.10
N PRO A 58 -0.01 6.30 1.76
CA PRO A 58 0.82 5.20 1.29
C PRO A 58 0.10 3.86 1.39
N LEU A 59 0.55 2.91 0.57
CA LEU A 59 0.05 1.53 0.64
C LEU A 59 0.51 0.86 1.95
N ASN A 60 1.77 1.10 2.34
CA ASN A 60 2.30 0.63 3.61
C ASN A 60 3.12 1.71 4.29
N ILE A 61 3.03 1.74 5.62
CA ILE A 61 3.93 2.47 6.51
C ILE A 61 4.74 1.42 7.27
N ILE A 62 6.06 1.56 7.28
CA ILE A 62 6.97 0.61 7.92
C ILE A 62 7.91 1.40 8.83
N ASP A 63 7.98 1.00 10.10
CA ASP A 63 8.93 1.56 11.06
C ASP A 63 10.13 0.62 11.19
N VAL A 64 11.31 1.08 10.78
CA VAL A 64 12.58 0.34 10.86
C VAL A 64 13.61 1.23 11.54
N ASP A 65 14.22 0.76 12.62
CA ASP A 65 15.29 1.47 13.34
C ASP A 65 14.96 2.94 13.67
N GLU A 66 13.76 3.17 14.21
CA GLU A 66 13.22 4.52 14.53
C GLU A 66 12.99 5.44 13.31
N LYS A 67 13.03 4.88 12.10
CA LYS A 67 12.72 5.59 10.87
C LYS A 67 11.46 5.03 10.23
N GLU A 68 10.54 5.94 9.96
CA GLU A 68 9.32 5.64 9.23
C GLU A 68 9.63 5.60 7.73
N GLN A 69 8.99 4.67 7.02
CA GLN A 69 9.11 4.52 5.58
C GLN A 69 7.74 4.41 4.93
N TYR A 70 7.53 5.14 3.85
CA TYR A 70 6.32 5.04 3.03
C TYR A 70 6.59 4.24 1.77
N PHE A 71 5.68 3.30 1.50
CA PHE A 71 5.66 2.55 0.26
C PHE A 71 4.42 2.87 -0.56
N TYR A 72 4.65 3.25 -1.81
CA TYR A 72 3.63 3.50 -2.81
C TYR A 72 3.77 2.54 -3.98
N LYS A 73 2.63 2.11 -4.52
CA LYS A 73 2.57 1.27 -5.71
C LYS A 73 1.31 1.57 -6.51
N ASP A 74 1.45 1.68 -7.83
CA ASP A 74 0.31 1.84 -8.74
C ASP A 74 -0.03 0.53 -9.48
N GLU A 75 -1.12 0.55 -10.25
CA GLU A 75 -1.59 -0.57 -11.07
C GLU A 75 -0.60 -0.93 -12.20
N ASN A 76 0.22 0.02 -12.65
CA ASN A 76 1.27 -0.19 -13.64
C ASN A 76 2.57 -0.73 -13.03
N LEU A 77 2.56 -1.07 -11.73
CA LEU A 77 3.69 -1.62 -10.99
C LEU A 77 4.87 -0.64 -10.87
N LYS A 78 4.63 0.65 -11.05
CA LYS A 78 5.56 1.68 -10.58
C LYS A 78 5.54 1.68 -9.07
N SER A 79 6.68 1.99 -8.48
CA SER A 79 6.80 2.05 -7.03
C SER A 79 7.67 3.20 -6.57
N LEU A 80 7.35 3.71 -5.38
CA LEU A 80 8.12 4.72 -4.70
C LEU A 80 8.28 4.31 -3.24
N TRP A 81 9.53 4.19 -2.80
CA TRP A 81 9.92 4.02 -1.42
C TRP A 81 10.49 5.33 -0.91
N ILE A 82 10.04 5.79 0.25
CA ILE A 82 10.51 7.03 0.88
C ILE A 82 10.90 6.70 2.31
N GLU A 83 12.11 7.04 2.70
CA GLU A 83 12.58 6.97 4.09
C GLU A 83 12.56 8.36 4.70
N PHE A 84 12.06 8.49 5.92
CA PHE A 84 12.05 9.74 6.67
C PHE A 84 13.15 9.77 7.73
N ASP A 85 13.68 10.96 7.99
CA ASP A 85 14.49 11.20 9.18
C ASP A 85 13.60 11.32 10.43
N LYS A 86 14.25 11.40 11.58
CA LYS A 86 13.60 11.55 12.89
C LYS A 86 12.73 12.81 13.02
N ASP A 87 12.97 13.83 12.18
CA ASP A 87 12.21 15.08 12.18
C ASP A 87 11.03 15.02 11.19
N GLY A 88 10.80 13.87 10.57
CA GLY A 88 9.71 13.64 9.62
C GLY A 88 9.93 14.26 8.24
N LYS A 89 11.19 14.51 7.86
CA LYS A 89 11.56 14.97 6.51
C LYS A 89 12.15 13.84 5.69
N VAL A 90 12.01 13.91 4.37
CA VAL A 90 12.54 12.88 3.47
C VAL A 90 14.06 12.77 3.63
N TYR A 91 14.53 11.62 4.09
CA TYR A 91 15.95 11.29 4.19
C TYR A 91 16.50 10.78 2.86
N ASP A 92 15.79 9.81 2.25
CA ASP A 92 16.12 9.24 0.94
C ASP A 92 14.85 8.69 0.26
N TYR A 93 14.91 8.43 -1.04
CA TYR A 93 13.83 7.76 -1.76
C TYR A 93 14.30 7.01 -3.00
N ILE A 94 13.58 5.94 -3.34
CA ILE A 94 13.83 5.12 -4.52
C ILE A 94 12.55 5.06 -5.36
N TYR A 95 12.65 5.49 -6.62
CA TYR A 95 11.55 5.43 -7.57
C TYR A 95 11.85 4.42 -8.68
N SER A 96 10.95 3.46 -8.89
CA SER A 96 10.99 2.51 -9.99
C SER A 96 9.84 2.76 -10.95
N LYS A 97 10.17 2.86 -12.24
CA LYS A 97 9.19 3.05 -13.32
C LYS A 97 8.64 1.74 -13.89
N LYS A 98 9.23 0.61 -13.46
CA LYS A 98 9.22 -0.70 -14.13
C LYS A 98 9.81 -0.65 -15.55
#